data_AF-A0A2V9X168-F1
#
_entry.id   AF-A0A2V9X168-F1
#
_cell.length_a   1.000
_cell.length_b   1.000
_cell.length_c   1.000
_cell.angle_alpha   90.00
_cell.angle_beta   90.00
_cell.angle_gamma   90.00
#
_symmetry.space_group_name_H-M   'P 1'
#
loop_
_entity.id
_entity.type
_entity.pdbx_description
1 polymer ?
#
loop_
_entity_poly.entity_id
_entity_poly.type
_entity_poly.pdbx_seq_one_letter_code
_entity_poly.pdbx_strand_id
1 'polypeptide(L)'
;MLGRIVLISLFALFAAITSASAQTQDKYSVETPQGKPESHDGQSADLKSEVQRMRVILGQMQSNLAFVQNTTTPLKHQFELEIEMWQVALDEMDHRIRETGHSDSERPEK
;
A
#
# COMPACT_ATOMS: atom_id res chain seq x y z
N MET A 1 -15.61 31.38 -43.08
CA MET A 1 -15.35 32.41 -42.06
C MET A 1 -16.58 32.49 -41.15
N LEU A 2 -16.42 32.91 -39.89
CA LEU A 2 -17.32 32.75 -38.71
C LEU A 2 -17.08 31.41 -37.98
N GLY A 3 -16.57 31.33 -36.77
CA GLY A 3 -16.11 32.37 -35.85
C GLY A 3 -15.32 31.68 -34.75
N ARG A 4 -14.03 32.02 -34.66
CA ARG A 4 -13.29 32.00 -33.39
C ARG A 4 -14.01 32.99 -32.45
N ILE A 5 -13.93 32.78 -31.14
CA ILE A 5 -14.76 33.38 -30.06
C ILE A 5 -15.95 32.45 -29.78
N VAL A 6 -15.86 31.49 -28.86
CA VAL A 6 -16.04 31.76 -27.43
C VAL A 6 -15.00 31.01 -26.60
N LEU A 7 -14.04 31.78 -26.10
CA LEU A 7 -13.21 31.45 -24.95
C LEU A 7 -13.94 32.07 -23.74
N ILE A 8 -13.84 31.41 -22.58
CA ILE A 8 -14.07 31.94 -21.21
C ILE A 8 -15.42 31.58 -20.54
N SER A 9 -15.27 30.91 -19.38
CA SER A 9 -16.18 30.78 -18.24
C SER A 9 -17.35 29.80 -18.31
N LEU A 10 -17.20 28.67 -17.59
CA LEU A 10 -17.97 28.52 -16.36
C LEU A 10 -17.23 27.63 -15.34
N PHE A 11 -16.65 28.33 -14.37
CA PHE A 11 -16.27 27.82 -13.06
C PHE A 11 -17.55 27.37 -12.31
N ALA A 12 -17.39 26.49 -11.33
CA ALA A 12 -18.37 26.03 -10.33
C ALA A 12 -19.22 24.81 -10.70
N LEU A 13 -18.73 23.64 -10.30
CA LEU A 13 -19.59 22.61 -9.73
C LEU A 13 -18.95 22.03 -8.45
N PHE A 14 -18.72 22.93 -7.48
CA PHE A 14 -18.63 22.55 -6.07
C PHE A 14 -20.06 22.60 -5.52
N ALA A 15 -20.76 21.46 -5.55
CA ALA A 15 -22.05 21.30 -4.92
C ALA A 15 -21.93 20.23 -3.82
N ALA A 16 -21.74 20.75 -2.60
CA ALA A 16 -22.16 20.23 -1.31
C ALA A 16 -22.59 18.76 -1.22
N ILE A 17 -21.79 17.95 -0.51
CA ILE A 17 -22.34 16.91 0.35
C ILE A 17 -21.86 17.22 1.77
N THR A 18 -22.63 18.06 2.44
CA THR A 18 -22.66 18.09 3.91
C THR A 18 -23.62 16.99 4.35
N SER A 19 -23.13 16.00 5.07
CA SER A 19 -23.97 15.19 5.94
C SER A 19 -23.26 15.10 7.28
N ALA A 20 -23.82 15.84 8.24
CA ALA A 20 -23.49 15.76 9.64
C ALA A 20 -23.92 14.39 10.18
N SER A 21 -23.02 13.70 10.87
CA SER A 21 -23.36 12.69 11.85
C SER A 21 -22.79 13.13 13.20
N ALA A 22 -23.70 13.27 14.15
CA ALA A 22 -23.53 13.83 15.48
C ALA A 22 -22.53 13.05 16.36
N GLN A 23 -21.97 13.78 17.33
CA GLN A 23 -21.22 13.25 18.46
C GLN A 23 -21.98 12.11 19.15
N THR A 24 -21.30 10.99 19.36
CA THR A 24 -21.55 10.13 20.52
C THR A 24 -20.23 10.00 21.25
N GLN A 25 -20.20 10.56 22.45
CA GLN A 25 -19.16 10.38 23.43
C GLN A 25 -19.15 8.91 23.82
N ASP A 26 -18.07 8.18 23.54
CA ASP A 26 -17.93 6.84 24.07
C ASP A 26 -16.58 6.69 24.77
N LYS A 27 -16.72 6.33 26.05
CA LYS A 27 -15.71 6.30 27.08
C LYS A 27 -15.07 4.92 27.00
N TYR A 28 -14.16 4.72 26.06
CA TYR A 28 -13.42 3.46 25.99
C TYR A 28 -12.26 3.48 26.99
N SER A 29 -12.54 2.88 28.15
CA SER A 29 -11.56 2.17 28.96
C SER A 29 -10.62 1.40 28.04
N VAL A 30 -9.32 1.64 28.15
CA VAL A 30 -8.30 0.76 27.59
C VAL A 30 -8.31 -0.51 28.46
N GLU A 31 -9.25 -1.41 28.17
CA GLU A 31 -9.07 -2.83 28.50
C GLU A 31 -8.11 -3.39 27.45
N THR A 32 -6.85 -3.53 27.86
CA THR A 32 -5.83 -4.32 27.18
C THR A 32 -6.43 -5.67 26.80
N PRO A 33 -6.56 -6.01 25.50
CA PRO A 33 -6.80 -7.39 25.13
C PRO A 33 -5.55 -8.15 25.51
N GLN A 34 -5.65 -8.95 26.56
CA GLN A 34 -4.68 -9.97 26.90
C GLN A 34 -4.63 -10.94 25.71
N GLY A 35 -3.75 -10.63 24.76
CA GLY A 35 -3.50 -11.42 23.57
C GLY A 35 -3.04 -12.80 24.00
N LYS A 36 -3.89 -13.79 23.75
CA LYS A 36 -3.53 -15.20 23.67
C LYS A 36 -2.24 -15.30 22.84
N PRO A 37 -1.23 -16.09 23.25
CA PRO A 37 -0.05 -16.29 22.42
C PRO A 37 -0.51 -16.98 21.14
N GLU A 38 -0.69 -16.20 20.07
CA GLU A 38 -0.84 -16.72 18.72
C GLU A 38 0.49 -17.40 18.38
N SER A 39 0.39 -18.64 17.91
CA SER A 39 1.54 -19.40 17.44
C SER A 39 2.26 -18.60 16.34
N HIS A 40 3.49 -18.16 16.64
CA HIS A 40 4.38 -17.39 15.76
C HIS A 40 4.57 -18.02 14.37
N ASP A 41 4.44 -19.34 14.26
CA ASP A 41 4.57 -20.11 13.02
C ASP A 41 3.53 -19.73 11.95
N GLY A 42 2.27 -19.50 12.35
CA GLY A 42 1.19 -19.19 11.41
C GLY A 42 1.32 -17.79 10.79
N GLN A 43 1.82 -16.84 11.58
CA GLN A 43 1.98 -15.44 11.18
C GLN A 43 3.11 -15.27 10.17
N SER A 44 4.22 -15.99 10.34
CA SER A 44 5.35 -15.96 9.41
C SER A 44 5.03 -16.56 8.03
N ALA A 45 4.17 -17.58 7.98
CA ALA A 45 3.72 -18.19 6.73
C ALA A 45 2.77 -17.26 5.95
N ASP A 46 1.88 -16.55 6.64
CA ASP A 46 0.96 -15.59 6.03
C ASP A 46 1.72 -14.40 5.43
N LEU A 47 2.69 -13.85 6.16
CA LEU A 47 3.56 -12.77 5.69
C LEU A 47 4.37 -13.15 4.43
N LYS A 48 4.91 -14.38 4.38
CA LYS A 48 5.60 -14.90 3.18
C LYS A 48 4.67 -14.93 1.98
N SER A 49 3.42 -15.36 2.18
CA SER A 49 2.43 -15.43 1.10
C SER A 49 2.08 -14.04 0.58
N GLU A 50 2.00 -13.05 1.46
CA GLU A 50 1.68 -11.67 1.12
C GLU A 50 2.81 -10.99 0.35
N VAL A 51 4.06 -11.15 0.78
CA VAL A 51 5.23 -10.67 0.03
C VAL A 51 5.26 -11.26 -1.39
N GLN A 52 4.92 -12.54 -1.54
CA GLN A 52 4.87 -13.18 -2.85
C GLN A 52 3.79 -12.56 -3.76
N ARG A 53 2.61 -12.25 -3.24
CA ARG A 53 1.55 -11.57 -4.01
C ARG A 53 1.99 -10.17 -4.43
N MET A 54 2.59 -9.40 -3.52
CA MET A 54 3.08 -8.06 -3.82
C MET A 54 4.17 -8.07 -4.89
N ARG A 55 5.07 -9.07 -4.90
CA ARG A 55 6.06 -9.25 -5.97
C ARG A 55 5.42 -9.46 -7.34
N VAL A 56 4.33 -10.22 -7.43
CA VAL A 56 3.60 -10.43 -8.68
C VAL A 56 3.00 -9.11 -9.17
N ILE A 57 2.38 -8.32 -8.28
CA ILE A 57 1.82 -7.01 -8.62
C ILE A 57 2.92 -6.06 -9.12
N LEU A 58 4.06 -6.01 -8.42
CA LEU A 58 5.19 -5.18 -8.81
C LEU A 58 5.74 -5.57 -10.20
N GLY A 59 5.83 -6.87 -10.48
CA GLY A 59 6.18 -7.36 -11.81
C GLY A 59 5.19 -6.92 -12.90
N GLN A 60 3.90 -6.89 -12.58
CA GLN A 60 2.89 -6.37 -13.51
C GLN A 60 3.04 -4.86 -13.74
N MET A 61 3.37 -4.08 -12.70
CA MET A 61 3.63 -2.64 -12.85
C MET A 61 4.84 -2.37 -13.75
N GLN A 62 5.93 -3.13 -13.56
CA GLN A 62 7.12 -3.06 -14.42
C GLN A 62 6.82 -3.43 -15.87
N SER A 63 6.06 -4.52 -16.07
CA SER A 63 5.63 -4.95 -17.40
C SER A 63 4.78 -3.87 -18.08
N ASN A 64 3.79 -3.32 -17.38
CA ASN A 64 2.95 -2.23 -17.89
C ASN A 64 3.77 -1.00 -18.26
N LEU A 65 4.77 -0.65 -17.45
CA LEU A 65 5.65 0.49 -17.69
C LEU A 65 6.48 0.32 -18.98
N ALA A 66 6.90 -0.90 -19.30
CA ALA A 66 7.66 -1.19 -20.52
C ALA A 66 6.87 -0.91 -21.80
N PHE A 67 5.53 -0.94 -21.75
CA PHE A 67 4.67 -0.59 -22.89
C PHE A 67 4.37 0.91 -23.02
N VAL A 68 4.80 1.74 -22.05
CA VAL A 68 4.64 3.19 -22.10
C VAL A 68 5.69 3.78 -23.06
N GLN A 69 5.33 3.87 -24.34
CA GLN A 69 6.21 4.31 -25.44
C GLN A 69 6.72 5.76 -25.31
N ASN A 70 6.07 6.60 -24.50
CA ASN A 70 6.52 7.96 -24.23
C ASN A 70 7.50 7.99 -23.05
N THR A 71 8.78 7.83 -23.38
CA THR A 71 9.88 7.51 -22.44
C THR A 71 10.27 8.63 -21.47
N THR A 72 9.73 9.84 -21.64
CA THR A 72 10.07 11.04 -20.85
C THR A 72 8.81 11.81 -20.44
N THR A 73 7.81 11.09 -19.94
CA THR A 73 6.65 11.73 -19.30
C THR A 73 6.84 11.74 -17.79
N PRO A 74 6.41 12.81 -17.08
CA PRO A 74 6.41 12.86 -15.62
C PRO A 74 5.69 11.67 -14.99
N LEU A 75 4.63 11.17 -15.65
CA LEU A 75 3.87 10.01 -15.18
C LEU A 75 4.67 8.71 -15.22
N LYS A 76 5.44 8.47 -16.28
CA LYS A 76 6.35 7.32 -16.36
C LYS A 76 7.38 7.36 -15.22
N HIS A 77 7.98 8.53 -14.99
CA HIS A 77 8.94 8.71 -13.92
C HIS A 77 8.33 8.46 -12.53
N GLN A 78 7.09 8.89 -12.31
CA GLN A 78 6.37 8.60 -11.07
C GLN A 78 6.21 7.10 -10.85
N PHE A 79 5.83 6.34 -11.88
CA PHE A 79 5.74 4.88 -11.76
C PHE A 79 7.09 4.21 -11.51
N GLU A 80 8.18 4.72 -12.09
CA GLU A 80 9.54 4.23 -11.79
C GLU A 80 9.87 4.40 -10.29
N LEU A 81 9.62 5.58 -9.73
CA LEU A 81 9.84 5.87 -8.31
C LEU A 81 8.96 5.00 -7.40
N GLU A 82 7.70 4.79 -7.77
CA GLU A 82 6.78 3.93 -7.01
C GLU A 82 7.25 2.47 -7.03
N ILE A 83 7.72 1.96 -8.18
CA ILE A 83 8.29 0.62 -8.28
C ILE A 83 9.52 0.49 -7.38
N GLU A 84 10.44 1.47 -7.41
CA GLU A 84 11.63 1.47 -6.55
C GLU A 84 11.27 1.47 -5.06
N MET A 85 10.29 2.28 -4.65
CA MET A 85 9.82 2.33 -3.27
C MET A 85 9.25 0.98 -2.80
N TRP A 86 8.39 0.37 -3.62
CA TRP A 86 7.79 -0.91 -3.29
C TRP A 86 8.81 -2.04 -3.24
N GLN A 87 9.85 -2.00 -4.07
CA GLN A 87 10.97 -2.96 -3.97
C GLN A 87 11.69 -2.86 -2.62
N VAL A 88 12.03 -1.65 -2.18
CA VAL A 88 12.69 -1.43 -0.88
C VAL A 88 11.81 -1.94 0.27
N ALA A 89 10.50 -1.67 0.22
CA ALA A 89 9.56 -2.15 1.23
C ALA A 89 9.47 -3.69 1.25
N LEU A 90 9.47 -4.33 0.09
CA LEU A 90 9.45 -5.80 -0.02
C LEU A 90 10.73 -6.45 0.50
N ASP A 91 11.88 -5.84 0.24
CA ASP A 91 13.17 -6.34 0.75
C ASP A 91 13.24 -6.25 2.28
N GLU A 92 12.73 -5.17 2.86
CA GLU A 92 12.62 -5.00 4.31
C GLU A 92 11.66 -6.03 4.94
N MET A 93 10.53 -6.32 4.28
CA MET A 93 9.60 -7.37 4.75
C MET A 93 10.24 -8.76 4.68
N ASP A 94 10.98 -9.07 3.62
CA ASP A 94 11.73 -10.33 3.50
C ASP A 94 12.81 -10.47 4.58
N HIS A 95 13.49 -9.37 4.93
CA HIS A 95 14.45 -9.34 6.01
C HIS A 95 13.81 -9.73 7.35
N ARG A 96 12.69 -9.09 7.70
CA ARG A 96 11.94 -9.36 8.94
C ARG A 96 11.48 -10.81 9.03
N ILE A 97 10.96 -11.37 7.94
CA ILE A 97 10.53 -12.77 7.86
C ILE A 97 11.70 -13.73 8.12
N ARG A 98 12.90 -13.40 7.65
CA ARG A 98 14.10 -14.21 7.89
C ARG A 98 14.55 -14.14 9.34
N GLU A 99 14.51 -12.96 9.96
CA GLU A 99 14.86 -12.75 11.37
C GLU A 99 13.91 -13.49 12.32
N THR A 100 12.60 -13.39 12.07
CA THR A 100 11.59 -14.12 12.87
C THR A 100 11.74 -15.63 12.69
N GLY A 101 11.96 -16.11 11.47
CA GLY A 101 12.18 -17.54 11.20
C GLY A 101 13.48 -18.12 11.79
N HIS A 102 14.54 -17.31 11.96
CA HIS A 102 15.77 -17.75 12.63
C HIS A 102 15.60 -17.89 14.15
N SER A 103 14.83 -16.98 14.75
CA SER A 103 14.64 -16.92 16.20
C SER A 103 13.93 -18.14 16.78
N ASP A 104 13.02 -18.76 16.02
CA ASP A 104 12.29 -19.96 16.44
C ASP A 104 13.15 -21.25 16.37
N SER A 105 14.21 -21.26 15.54
CA SER A 105 15.02 -22.46 15.34
C SER A 105 16.11 -22.68 16.40
N GLU A 106 16.37 -21.69 17.27
CA GLU A 106 17.41 -21.75 18.31
C GLU A 106 16.87 -22.08 19.71
N ARG A 107 15.56 -22.34 19.88
CA ARG A 107 14.99 -22.65 21.20
C ARG A 107 15.26 -24.13 21.56
N PRO A 108 16.18 -24.45 22.50
CA PRO A 108 16.44 -25.84 22.86
C PRO A 108 15.26 -26.39 23.67
N GLU A 109 14.75 -27.54 23.26
CA GLU A 109 13.78 -28.32 24.03
C GLU A 109 14.38 -28.66 25.41
N LYS A 110 13.64 -28.37 26.48
CA LYS A 110 13.97 -28.78 27.85
C LYS A 110 13.09 -29.93 28.27
#